data_AF-A0A9W8RWL4-F1
#
_entry.id   AF-A0A9W8RWL4-F1
#
_cell.length_a   1.000
_cell.length_b   1.000
_cell.length_c   1.000
_cell.angle_alpha   90.00
_cell.angle_beta   90.00
_cell.angle_gamma   90.00
#
_symmetry.space_group_name_H-M   'P 1'
#
loop_
_entity.id
_entity.type
_entity.pdbx_description
1 polymer ?
#
loop_
_entity_poly.entity_id
_entity_poly.type
_entity_poly.pdbx_seq_one_letter_code
_entity_poly.pdbx_strand_id
1 'polypeptide(L)'
;MRFLSDDRKVDPEAARMRVLCLGLPRCATSSLQAALESDILNLGPCMHMAHIAPHADREQIVIDALNEQDREKRQKLLHKIFDGYASTCDTPGWGFSADLMDMYPEVVVVLNKRPSAQVWLKSIGDSLRFFGTWRYLVPTYLWKTDRLHYQIHRSMHRWWQRRFGDMDIYSVAFYDAYYKWVRDEADKRGMKVLEWQAEDGWGPLSAMSRFSRYDTDEERLPEGMERVGYDADSQTYTFRDADGSYWESAPGNQYGHLTKVGEAHPEAEETEGFLMSDQRQPRMSWMAEMKPFLNFLMLIILSLVLLFWFLGRKTSPDERIPIPDCPEGTTGYNVQQGDTCWSIAKHNGLSVEDLLKKNADLDCEALMIDDRVCVPVKKEPVDP
;
A
#
# COMPACT_ATOMS: atom_id res chain seq x y z
N MET A 1 2.81 -8.28 -3.22
CA MET A 1 2.53 -8.42 -1.77
C MET A 1 1.45 -7.41 -1.45
N ARG A 2 0.19 -7.85 -1.33
CA ARG A 2 -0.82 -7.03 -0.66
C ARG A 2 -0.38 -6.99 0.79
N PHE A 3 -0.08 -5.81 1.31
CA PHE A 3 0.20 -5.62 2.72
C PHE A 3 -0.92 -6.31 3.50
N LEU A 4 -0.57 -7.27 4.37
CA LEU A 4 -1.55 -7.87 5.26
C LEU A 4 -2.15 -6.70 6.05
N SER A 5 -3.45 -6.48 5.89
CA SER A 5 -4.13 -5.46 6.68
C SER A 5 -4.12 -5.94 8.13
N ASP A 6 -3.68 -5.05 9.01
CA ASP A 6 -3.80 -5.28 10.43
C ASP A 6 -5.09 -4.61 10.90
N ASP A 7 -6.12 -5.45 11.04
CA ASP A 7 -7.48 -5.02 11.32
C ASP A 7 -7.73 -4.78 12.84
N ARG A 8 -6.67 -4.79 13.67
CA ARG A 8 -6.81 -4.48 15.09
C ARG A 8 -7.32 -3.05 15.26
N LYS A 9 -8.47 -2.92 15.91
CA LYS A 9 -8.99 -1.63 16.33
C LYS A 9 -8.08 -1.11 17.44
N VAL A 10 -7.44 0.00 17.14
CA VAL A 10 -6.68 0.77 18.12
C VAL A 10 -7.67 1.59 18.91
N ASP A 11 -7.72 1.35 20.22
CA ASP A 11 -8.51 2.15 21.14
C ASP A 11 -7.74 3.46 21.42
N PRO A 12 -8.25 4.62 20.97
CA PRO A 12 -7.57 5.89 21.14
C PRO A 12 -7.43 6.31 22.61
N GLU A 13 -8.25 5.77 23.53
CA GLU A 13 -8.18 6.09 24.96
C GLU A 13 -7.29 5.14 25.77
N ALA A 14 -6.93 3.97 25.22
CA ALA A 14 -6.27 2.91 25.99
C ALA A 14 -4.73 2.98 26.00
N ALA A 15 -4.12 3.63 25.01
CA ALA A 15 -2.68 3.50 24.78
C ALA A 15 -2.00 4.84 24.52
N ARG A 16 -1.14 5.23 25.47
CA ARG A 16 -0.23 6.37 25.38
C ARG A 16 1.10 5.96 24.76
N MET A 17 1.66 6.81 23.89
CA MET A 17 3.00 6.65 23.32
C MET A 17 4.04 6.49 24.43
N ARG A 18 4.79 5.39 24.40
CA ARG A 18 5.81 5.03 25.40
C ARG A 18 7.20 4.85 24.80
N VAL A 19 7.28 4.55 23.49
CA VAL A 19 8.55 4.25 22.80
C VAL A 19 8.52 4.70 21.34
N LEU A 20 9.57 5.40 20.93
CA LEU A 20 9.77 5.81 19.53
C LEU A 20 10.86 4.95 18.90
N CYS A 21 10.51 4.00 18.02
CA CYS A 21 11.50 3.26 17.25
C CYS A 21 11.76 3.94 15.90
N LEU A 22 12.83 4.75 15.86
CA LEU A 22 13.11 5.70 14.79
C LEU A 22 14.17 5.21 13.81
N GLY A 23 14.41 3.90 13.74
CA GLY A 23 15.28 3.30 12.74
C GLY A 23 14.66 3.35 11.34
N LEU A 24 15.53 3.42 10.33
CA LEU A 24 15.11 3.40 8.93
C LEU A 24 14.36 2.10 8.56
N PRO A 25 13.49 2.14 7.54
CA PRO A 25 12.88 0.93 7.00
C PRO A 25 13.95 -0.11 6.67
N ARG A 26 13.59 -1.40 6.80
CA ARG A 26 14.49 -2.56 6.62
C ARG A 26 15.57 -2.73 7.70
N CYS A 27 15.48 -2.00 8.80
CA CYS A 27 16.26 -2.23 10.03
C CYS A 27 15.45 -3.05 11.07
N ALA A 28 14.87 -4.18 10.62
CA ALA A 28 14.06 -5.09 11.45
C ALA A 28 12.77 -4.49 12.06
N THR A 29 12.17 -3.50 11.40
CA THR A 29 10.97 -2.79 11.89
C THR A 29 9.76 -3.69 12.13
N SER A 30 9.48 -4.67 11.26
CA SER A 30 8.34 -5.59 11.45
C SER A 30 8.58 -6.59 12.60
N SER A 31 9.81 -7.03 12.80
CA SER A 31 10.17 -7.86 13.96
C SER A 31 10.07 -7.08 15.26
N LEU A 32 10.47 -5.80 15.23
CA LEU A 32 10.37 -4.90 16.36
C LEU A 32 8.90 -4.59 16.70
N GLN A 33 8.05 -4.36 15.70
CA GLN A 33 6.59 -4.21 15.87
C GLN A 33 6.01 -5.41 16.62
N ALA A 34 6.26 -6.64 16.13
CA ALA A 34 5.77 -7.87 16.76
C ALA A 34 6.26 -8.03 18.21
N ALA A 35 7.47 -7.57 18.50
CA ALA A 35 8.03 -7.64 19.84
C ALA A 35 7.39 -6.64 20.81
N LEU A 36 7.23 -5.40 20.37
CA LEU A 36 6.57 -4.35 21.15
C LEU A 36 5.15 -4.76 21.50
N GLU A 37 4.46 -5.42 20.59
CA GLU A 37 3.09 -5.89 20.76
C GLU A 37 2.96 -7.25 21.46
N SER A 38 4.09 -7.91 21.78
CA SER A 38 4.07 -9.14 22.55
C SER A 38 3.68 -8.89 24.00
N ASP A 39 3.15 -9.90 24.68
CA ASP A 39 2.80 -9.84 26.11
C ASP A 39 4.01 -9.53 27.02
N ILE A 40 5.23 -9.75 26.52
CA ILE A 40 6.47 -9.52 27.27
C ILE A 40 6.74 -8.03 27.41
N LEU A 41 6.78 -7.31 26.28
CA LEU A 41 7.03 -5.87 26.29
C LEU A 41 5.75 -5.10 26.60
N ASN A 42 4.62 -5.54 26.04
CA ASN A 42 3.29 -4.97 26.20
C ASN A 42 3.27 -3.45 25.91
N LEU A 43 3.91 -3.09 24.79
CA LEU A 43 4.04 -1.74 24.23
C LEU A 43 3.24 -1.59 22.93
N GLY A 44 2.22 -2.42 22.74
CA GLY A 44 1.26 -2.33 21.64
C GLY A 44 0.08 -1.41 21.96
N PRO A 45 -0.70 -1.01 20.93
CA PRO A 45 -0.44 -1.26 19.51
C PRO A 45 0.73 -0.40 18.98
N CYS A 46 1.44 -0.91 17.97
CA CYS A 46 2.63 -0.24 17.41
C CYS A 46 2.34 0.32 16.00
N MET A 47 2.44 1.64 15.83
CA MET A 47 2.25 2.30 14.54
C MET A 47 3.32 1.84 13.56
N HIS A 48 2.91 1.31 12.40
CA HIS A 48 3.76 0.80 11.33
C HIS A 48 3.11 1.08 9.96
N MET A 49 3.89 1.04 8.88
CA MET A 49 3.39 1.22 7.50
C MET A 49 2.23 0.26 7.14
N ALA A 50 2.12 -0.88 7.83
CA ALA A 50 1.04 -1.85 7.64
C ALA A 50 -0.33 -1.31 8.08
N HIS A 51 -0.35 -0.34 9.01
CA HIS A 51 -1.55 0.39 9.43
C HIS A 51 -1.86 1.61 8.55
N ILE A 52 -0.97 1.95 7.60
CA ILE A 52 -1.11 3.12 6.70
C ILE A 52 -1.47 2.66 5.29
N ALA A 53 -0.64 1.81 4.67
CA ALA A 53 -0.73 1.45 3.25
C ALA A 53 -2.10 0.87 2.80
N PRO A 54 -2.88 0.17 3.64
CA PRO A 54 -4.22 -0.29 3.25
C PRO A 54 -5.29 0.81 3.23
N HIS A 55 -5.02 1.99 3.80
CA HIS A 55 -6.02 3.01 4.14
C HIS A 55 -5.73 4.35 3.46
N ALA A 56 -6.45 4.65 2.37
CA ALA A 56 -6.20 5.84 1.54
C ALA A 56 -6.37 7.17 2.29
N ASP A 57 -7.23 7.21 3.31
CA ASP A 57 -7.42 8.34 4.21
C ASP A 57 -6.18 8.57 5.10
N ARG A 58 -5.61 7.50 5.67
CA ARG A 58 -4.37 7.58 6.45
C ARG A 58 -3.17 7.97 5.59
N GLU A 59 -3.07 7.39 4.39
CA GLU A 59 -2.03 7.76 3.43
C GLU A 59 -2.08 9.24 3.05
N GLN A 60 -3.29 9.78 2.85
CA GLN A 60 -3.47 11.20 2.54
C GLN A 60 -2.99 12.08 3.69
N ILE A 61 -3.32 11.75 4.94
CA ILE A 61 -2.85 12.52 6.11
C ILE A 61 -1.31 12.52 6.18
N VAL A 62 -0.66 11.39 5.90
CA VAL A 62 0.82 11.30 5.86
C VAL A 62 1.39 12.17 4.73
N ILE A 63 0.78 12.17 3.55
CA ILE A 63 1.19 13.05 2.43
C ILE A 63 1.03 14.52 2.81
N ASP A 64 -0.09 14.88 3.43
CA ASP A 64 -0.37 16.25 3.86
C ASP A 64 0.68 16.69 4.90
N ALA A 65 0.99 15.83 5.88
CA ALA A 65 2.04 16.08 6.87
C ALA A 65 3.44 16.23 6.26
N LEU A 66 3.78 15.45 5.23
CA LEU A 66 5.07 15.56 4.50
C LEU A 66 5.20 16.85 3.68
N ASN A 67 4.07 17.46 3.32
CA ASN A 67 4.03 18.71 2.56
C ASN A 67 3.84 19.95 3.46
N GLU A 68 3.34 19.77 4.69
CA GLU A 68 3.12 20.85 5.66
C GLU A 68 4.44 21.34 6.29
N GLN A 69 4.71 22.63 6.13
CA GLN A 69 5.91 23.28 6.66
C GLN A 69 5.70 23.78 8.09
N ASP A 70 4.48 24.22 8.40
CA ASP A 70 4.12 24.69 9.73
C ASP A 70 4.16 23.51 10.73
N ARG A 71 4.99 23.66 11.77
CA ARG A 71 5.23 22.60 12.75
C ARG A 71 3.95 22.25 13.52
N GLU A 72 3.19 23.24 13.97
CA GLU A 72 1.99 22.99 14.78
C GLU A 72 0.89 22.33 13.95
N LYS A 73 0.68 22.78 12.71
CA LYS A 73 -0.28 22.13 11.80
C LYS A 73 0.13 20.71 11.46
N ARG A 74 1.42 20.49 11.19
CA ARG A 74 1.96 19.16 10.94
C ARG A 74 1.76 18.24 12.14
N GLN A 75 2.10 18.69 13.36
CA GLN A 75 1.91 17.92 14.58
C GLN A 75 0.42 17.57 14.83
N LYS A 76 -0.52 18.46 14.49
CA LYS A 76 -1.96 18.13 14.53
C LYS A 76 -2.36 17.02 13.56
N LEU A 77 -1.76 16.97 12.37
CA LEU A 77 -1.95 15.86 11.43
C LEU A 77 -1.34 14.56 11.95
N LEU A 78 -0.14 14.64 12.51
CA LEU A 78 0.55 13.49 13.10
C LEU A 78 -0.23 12.93 14.29
N HIS A 79 -0.80 13.77 15.14
CA HIS A 79 -1.64 13.31 16.26
C HIS A 79 -2.77 12.39 15.76
N LYS A 80 -3.48 12.74 14.68
CA LYS A 80 -4.52 11.87 14.09
C LYS A 80 -4.03 10.49 13.63
N ILE A 81 -2.73 10.37 13.36
CA ILE A 81 -2.10 9.11 12.95
C ILE A 81 -1.62 8.32 14.16
N PHE A 82 -0.93 8.98 15.09
CA PHE A 82 -0.25 8.32 16.21
C PHE A 82 -1.11 8.16 17.46
N ASP A 83 -2.26 8.82 17.54
CA ASP A 83 -3.19 8.69 18.66
C ASP A 83 -3.67 7.23 18.83
N GLY A 84 -3.71 6.78 20.09
CA GLY A 84 -3.98 5.39 20.46
C GLY A 84 -2.82 4.39 20.28
N TYR A 85 -1.64 4.79 19.81
CA TYR A 85 -0.50 3.88 19.69
C TYR A 85 0.49 4.04 20.85
N ALA A 86 0.89 2.91 21.45
CA ALA A 86 1.87 2.91 22.53
C ALA A 86 3.33 2.91 22.04
N SER A 87 3.54 2.62 20.76
CA SER A 87 4.86 2.69 20.14
C SER A 87 4.77 2.96 18.65
N THR A 88 5.90 3.25 18.01
CA THR A 88 5.98 3.34 16.53
C THR A 88 7.26 2.73 16.00
N CYS A 89 7.15 2.05 14.85
CA CYS A 89 8.24 1.56 14.02
C CYS A 89 7.96 1.88 12.54
N ASP A 90 9.00 1.99 11.70
CA ASP A 90 8.82 2.22 10.25
C ASP A 90 8.12 3.56 9.93
N THR A 91 7.61 3.70 8.71
CA THR A 91 6.89 4.87 8.22
C THR A 91 5.49 4.92 8.85
N PRO A 92 5.04 6.07 9.37
CA PRO A 92 5.61 7.41 9.21
C PRO A 92 6.64 7.82 10.27
N GLY A 93 6.86 7.03 11.32
CA GLY A 93 7.67 7.37 12.49
C GLY A 93 9.06 7.92 12.19
N TRP A 94 9.86 7.18 11.42
CA TRP A 94 11.23 7.61 11.06
C TRP A 94 11.27 8.92 10.24
N GLY A 95 10.21 9.21 9.47
CA GLY A 95 10.12 10.41 8.65
C GLY A 95 9.91 11.68 9.45
N PHE A 96 9.20 11.56 10.58
CA PHE A 96 8.82 12.67 11.46
C PHE A 96 9.52 12.59 12.83
N SER A 97 10.72 12.01 12.90
CA SER A 97 11.46 11.80 14.15
C SER A 97 11.49 13.04 15.05
N ALA A 98 11.83 14.21 14.51
CA ALA A 98 11.91 15.45 15.30
C ALA A 98 10.53 15.89 15.83
N ASP A 99 9.47 15.81 15.02
CA ASP A 99 8.12 16.15 15.47
C ASP A 99 7.65 15.18 16.55
N LEU A 100 7.93 13.89 16.42
CA LEU A 100 7.55 12.89 17.43
C LEU A 100 8.33 13.05 18.73
N MET A 101 9.61 13.41 18.67
CA MET A 101 10.39 13.77 19.86
C MET A 101 9.85 15.03 20.54
N ASP A 102 9.35 16.02 19.79
CA ASP A 102 8.69 17.20 20.35
C ASP A 102 7.32 16.88 20.97
N MET A 103 6.56 15.99 20.34
CA MET A 103 5.22 15.58 20.80
C MET A 103 5.27 14.66 22.03
N TYR A 104 6.34 13.87 22.17
CA TYR A 104 6.51 12.87 23.22
C TYR A 104 7.92 12.94 23.82
N PRO A 105 8.29 14.03 24.53
CA PRO A 105 9.66 14.28 25.00
C PRO A 105 10.14 13.32 26.11
N GLU A 106 9.23 12.66 26.81
CA GLU A 106 9.51 11.79 27.97
C GLU A 106 9.86 10.35 27.59
N VAL A 107 9.58 9.95 26.35
CA VAL A 107 9.68 8.55 25.91
C VAL A 107 11.12 8.18 25.56
N VAL A 108 11.41 6.87 25.57
CA VAL A 108 12.70 6.37 25.11
C VAL A 108 12.71 6.23 23.59
N VAL A 109 13.81 6.65 22.96
CA VAL A 109 14.06 6.46 21.54
C VAL A 109 14.83 5.16 21.34
N VAL A 110 14.28 4.24 20.57
CA VAL A 110 15.01 3.05 20.08
C VAL A 110 15.48 3.35 18.67
N LEU A 111 16.79 3.44 18.48
CA LEU A 111 17.40 3.65 17.18
C LEU A 111 17.83 2.30 16.60
N ASN A 112 16.84 1.57 16.05
CA ASN A 112 17.05 0.26 15.48
C ASN A 112 17.83 0.34 14.15
N LYS A 113 18.89 -0.45 13.99
CA LYS A 113 19.83 -0.34 12.86
C LYS A 113 20.22 -1.70 12.26
N ARG A 114 20.99 -1.66 11.17
CA ARG A 114 21.74 -2.82 10.66
C ARG A 114 23.22 -2.73 11.09
N PRO A 115 23.95 -3.86 11.06
CA PRO A 115 25.38 -3.88 11.38
C PRO A 115 26.23 -2.90 10.56
N SER A 116 25.83 -2.62 9.30
CA SER A 116 26.44 -1.58 8.49
C SER A 116 25.47 -0.98 7.47
N ALA A 117 25.78 0.24 7.00
CA ALA A 117 25.05 0.93 5.95
C ALA A 117 25.04 0.14 4.63
N GLN A 118 26.10 -0.60 4.31
CA GLN A 118 26.19 -1.44 3.12
C GLN A 118 25.23 -2.64 3.19
N VAL A 119 25.13 -3.28 4.37
CA VAL A 119 24.17 -4.37 4.61
C VAL A 119 22.75 -3.85 4.49
N TRP A 120 22.46 -2.66 5.04
CA TRP A 120 21.17 -2.01 4.87
C TRP A 120 20.86 -1.68 3.40
N LEU A 121 21.82 -1.09 2.67
CA LEU A 121 21.63 -0.70 1.27
C LEU A 121 21.27 -1.90 0.38
N LYS A 122 21.92 -3.04 0.60
CA LYS A 122 21.56 -4.30 -0.07
C LYS A 122 20.12 -4.71 0.27
N SER A 123 19.78 -4.72 1.56
CA SER A 123 18.44 -5.11 2.03
C SER A 123 17.31 -4.22 1.50
N ILE A 124 17.52 -2.90 1.42
CA ILE A 124 16.52 -1.97 0.91
C ILE A 124 16.40 -2.03 -0.62
N GLY A 125 17.51 -2.32 -1.30
CA GLY A 125 17.55 -2.56 -2.74
C GLY A 125 16.64 -3.71 -3.17
N ASP A 126 16.68 -4.82 -2.44
CA ASP A 126 15.91 -6.02 -2.77
C ASP A 126 14.40 -5.91 -2.49
N SER A 127 13.98 -4.96 -1.63
CA SER A 127 12.58 -4.86 -1.19
C SER A 127 11.87 -3.56 -1.57
N LEU A 128 12.43 -2.39 -1.23
CA LEU A 128 11.71 -1.12 -1.31
C LEU A 128 12.01 -0.33 -2.59
N ARG A 129 13.16 -0.55 -3.24
CA ARG A 129 13.45 0.10 -4.54
C ARG A 129 12.43 -0.30 -5.61
N PHE A 130 11.78 -1.45 -5.49
CA PHE A 130 10.68 -1.88 -6.36
C PHE A 130 9.58 -0.81 -6.47
N PHE A 131 9.22 -0.14 -5.36
CA PHE A 131 8.16 0.87 -5.34
C PHE A 131 8.51 2.16 -6.10
N GLY A 132 9.79 2.37 -6.44
CA GLY A 132 10.25 3.45 -7.31
C GLY A 132 10.30 3.07 -8.80
N THR A 133 9.93 1.85 -9.19
CA THR A 133 10.08 1.37 -10.58
C THR A 133 8.82 1.60 -11.42
N TRP A 134 9.00 1.62 -12.75
CA TRP A 134 7.88 1.66 -13.69
C TRP A 134 6.90 0.49 -13.52
N ARG A 135 7.37 -0.66 -13.01
CA ARG A 135 6.52 -1.83 -12.72
C ARG A 135 5.52 -1.53 -11.61
N TYR A 136 5.90 -0.74 -10.60
CA TYR A 136 4.99 -0.29 -9.56
C TYR A 136 4.13 0.91 -10.00
N LEU A 137 4.49 1.64 -11.05
CA LEU A 137 3.62 2.67 -11.61
C LEU A 137 2.31 2.09 -12.17
N VAL A 138 2.35 0.90 -12.79
CA VAL A 138 1.15 0.27 -13.37
C VAL A 138 -0.01 0.11 -12.37
N PRO A 139 0.16 -0.51 -11.18
CA PRO A 139 -0.93 -0.64 -10.21
C PRO A 139 -1.45 0.70 -9.68
N THR A 140 -0.64 1.77 -9.68
CA THR A 140 -1.08 3.12 -9.23
C THR A 140 -2.19 3.72 -10.10
N TYR A 141 -2.33 3.25 -11.35
CA TYR A 141 -3.45 3.65 -12.20
C TYR A 141 -4.76 2.95 -11.79
N LEU A 142 -4.66 1.75 -11.22
CA LEU A 142 -5.81 0.91 -10.87
C LEU A 142 -6.34 1.21 -9.47
N TRP A 143 -5.45 1.31 -8.49
CA TRP A 143 -5.83 1.45 -7.07
C TRP A 143 -5.41 2.80 -6.50
N LYS A 144 -6.34 3.45 -5.78
CA LYS A 144 -6.09 4.74 -5.13
C LYS A 144 -4.99 4.62 -4.07
N THR A 145 -4.99 3.55 -3.28
CA THR A 145 -3.99 3.34 -2.22
C THR A 145 -2.59 3.21 -2.80
N ASP A 146 -2.39 2.36 -3.81
CA ASP A 146 -1.07 2.26 -4.48
C ASP A 146 -0.57 3.60 -5.04
N ARG A 147 -1.48 4.43 -5.58
CA ARG A 147 -1.14 5.77 -6.04
C ARG A 147 -0.68 6.69 -4.92
N LEU A 148 -1.37 6.67 -3.79
CA LEU A 148 -1.00 7.49 -2.62
C LEU A 148 0.28 6.95 -1.97
N HIS A 149 0.44 5.63 -1.82
CA HIS A 149 1.68 5.01 -1.39
C HIS A 149 2.88 5.45 -2.25
N TYR A 150 2.72 5.44 -3.58
CA TYR A 150 3.73 5.98 -4.49
C TYR A 150 4.03 7.48 -4.24
N GLN A 151 2.99 8.28 -3.96
CA GLN A 151 3.15 9.69 -3.60
C GLN A 151 3.83 9.89 -2.24
N ILE A 152 3.62 9.01 -1.26
CA ILE A 152 4.34 9.02 0.03
C ILE A 152 5.83 8.87 -0.23
N HIS A 153 6.27 7.88 -1.00
CA HIS A 153 7.69 7.70 -1.31
C HIS A 153 8.32 8.95 -1.95
N ARG A 154 7.63 9.58 -2.91
CA ARG A 154 8.11 10.82 -3.55
C ARG A 154 8.12 12.01 -2.61
N SER A 155 7.12 12.13 -1.74
CA SER A 155 7.01 13.22 -0.77
C SER A 155 8.02 13.06 0.36
N MET A 156 8.29 11.82 0.78
CA MET A 156 9.33 11.48 1.75
C MET A 156 10.73 11.81 1.21
N HIS A 157 11.00 11.49 -0.06
CA HIS A 157 12.24 11.88 -0.71
C HIS A 157 12.43 13.41 -0.67
N ARG A 158 11.41 14.18 -1.11
CA ARG A 158 11.45 15.65 -1.05
C ARG A 158 11.57 16.19 0.37
N TRP A 159 10.91 15.56 1.34
CA TRP A 159 10.98 15.93 2.75
C TRP A 159 12.40 15.88 3.29
N TRP A 160 13.12 14.82 3.00
CA TRP A 160 14.51 14.67 3.41
C TRP A 160 15.49 15.49 2.58
N GLN A 161 15.19 15.75 1.30
CA GLN A 161 16.01 16.64 0.49
C GLN A 161 16.08 18.06 1.04
N ARG A 162 15.03 18.55 1.70
CA ARG A 162 15.03 19.86 2.37
C ARG A 162 16.10 19.95 3.46
N ARG A 163 16.48 18.83 4.07
CA ARG A 163 17.44 18.76 5.17
C ARG A 163 18.84 18.33 4.74
N PHE A 164 18.93 17.34 3.85
CA PHE A 164 20.20 16.73 3.45
C PHE A 164 20.59 17.02 1.99
N GLY A 165 19.91 17.97 1.33
CA GLY A 165 20.15 18.30 -0.08
C GLY A 165 19.77 17.15 -1.02
N ASP A 166 20.44 17.02 -2.15
CA ASP A 166 20.11 16.03 -3.19
C ASP A 166 20.53 14.58 -2.86
N MET A 167 20.72 14.28 -1.57
CA MET A 167 21.12 12.95 -1.12
C MET A 167 20.00 11.93 -1.38
N ASP A 168 20.32 10.83 -2.05
CA ASP A 168 19.36 9.73 -2.24
C ASP A 168 19.07 9.08 -0.89
N ILE A 169 17.78 9.04 -0.51
CA ILE A 169 17.29 8.38 0.70
C ILE A 169 17.62 6.87 0.75
N TYR A 170 18.01 6.29 -0.39
CA TYR A 170 18.49 4.92 -0.51
C TYR A 170 20.01 4.87 -0.78
N SER A 171 20.80 5.58 0.04
CA SER A 171 22.26 5.60 -0.06
C SER A 171 22.95 5.41 1.29
N VAL A 172 24.20 4.93 1.27
CA VAL A 172 25.05 4.83 2.47
C VAL A 172 25.23 6.20 3.15
N ALA A 173 25.44 7.24 2.35
CA ALA A 173 25.60 8.60 2.86
C ALA A 173 24.36 9.05 3.63
N PHE A 174 23.16 8.77 3.10
CA PHE A 174 21.90 9.11 3.77
C PHE A 174 21.71 8.33 5.06
N TYR A 175 22.00 7.02 5.03
CA TYR A 175 21.97 6.21 6.24
C TYR A 175 22.82 6.84 7.35
N ASP A 176 24.11 7.06 7.10
CA ASP A 176 25.01 7.59 8.12
C ASP A 176 24.58 9.00 8.59
N ALA A 177 24.17 9.86 7.66
CA ALA A 177 23.68 11.21 7.97
C ALA A 177 22.40 11.18 8.81
N TYR A 178 21.44 10.32 8.48
CA TYR A 178 20.19 10.16 9.20
C TYR A 178 20.42 9.70 10.63
N TYR A 179 21.19 8.62 10.84
CA TYR A 179 21.43 8.10 12.18
C TYR A 179 22.22 9.09 13.04
N LYS A 180 23.19 9.80 12.46
CA LYS A 180 23.86 10.88 13.17
C LYS A 180 22.87 11.97 13.58
N TRP A 181 22.03 12.40 12.64
CA TRP A 181 21.04 13.46 12.89
C TRP A 181 20.01 13.07 13.96
N VAL A 182 19.49 11.84 13.96
CA VAL A 182 18.55 11.38 15.00
C VAL A 182 19.18 11.44 16.40
N ARG A 183 20.45 11.04 16.54
CA ARG A 183 21.18 11.16 17.81
C ARG A 183 21.32 12.61 18.24
N ASP A 184 21.75 13.48 17.32
CA ASP A 184 21.89 14.91 17.61
C ASP A 184 20.54 15.54 18.03
N GLU A 185 19.42 15.13 17.41
CA GLU A 185 18.09 15.63 17.77
C GLU A 185 17.60 15.12 19.13
N ALA A 186 17.90 13.87 19.47
CA ALA A 186 17.59 13.30 20.78
C ALA A 186 18.43 13.96 21.88
N ASP A 187 19.73 14.17 21.64
CA ASP A 187 20.66 14.84 22.56
C ASP A 187 20.22 16.27 22.87
N LYS A 188 19.79 17.04 21.85
CA LYS A 188 19.22 18.39 22.03
C LYS A 188 18.03 18.43 22.98
N ARG A 189 17.28 17.33 23.05
CA ARG A 189 16.07 17.18 23.88
C ARG A 189 16.34 16.43 25.19
N GLY A 190 17.57 15.99 25.44
CA GLY A 190 17.92 15.18 26.61
C GLY A 190 17.25 13.80 26.62
N MET A 191 16.85 13.30 25.45
CA MET A 191 16.14 12.02 25.35
C MET A 191 17.10 10.83 25.46
N LYS A 192 16.65 9.77 26.12
CA LYS A 192 17.41 8.51 26.18
C LYS A 192 17.32 7.80 24.84
N VAL A 193 18.48 7.44 24.28
CA VAL A 193 18.60 6.67 23.05
C VAL A 193 19.14 5.27 23.34
N LEU A 194 18.39 4.24 22.94
CA LEU A 194 18.82 2.86 22.89
C LEU A 194 19.18 2.48 21.45
N GLU A 195 20.46 2.26 21.20
CA GLU A 195 20.91 1.63 19.96
C GLU A 195 20.58 0.13 19.99
N TRP A 196 19.97 -0.37 18.92
CA TRP A 196 19.57 -1.78 18.85
C TRP A 196 19.72 -2.33 17.43
N GLN A 197 20.15 -3.58 17.30
CA GLN A 197 20.08 -4.34 16.05
C GLN A 197 19.48 -5.72 16.32
N ALA A 198 19.00 -6.38 15.28
CA ALA A 198 18.28 -7.65 15.41
C ALA A 198 19.09 -8.73 16.15
N GLU A 199 20.41 -8.73 15.97
CA GLU A 199 21.35 -9.65 16.59
C GLU A 199 21.48 -9.46 18.11
N ASP A 200 21.12 -8.29 18.64
CA ASP A 200 21.16 -8.00 20.09
C ASP A 200 20.03 -8.71 20.85
N GLY A 201 19.02 -9.23 20.13
CA GLY A 201 17.88 -9.92 20.71
C GLY A 201 17.03 -9.02 21.61
N TRP A 202 16.30 -9.65 22.54
CA TRP A 202 15.26 -8.97 23.32
C TRP A 202 15.76 -8.29 24.60
N GLY A 203 16.94 -8.67 25.10
CA GLY A 203 17.46 -8.22 26.40
C GLY A 203 17.46 -6.70 26.56
N PRO A 204 18.07 -5.92 25.64
CA PRO A 204 18.08 -4.46 25.72
C PRO A 204 16.69 -3.83 25.68
N LEU A 205 15.76 -4.40 24.88
CA LEU A 205 14.39 -3.90 24.75
C LEU A 205 13.56 -4.15 26.01
N SER A 206 13.74 -5.30 26.66
CA SER A 206 13.09 -5.61 27.94
C SER A 206 13.61 -4.76 29.10
N ALA A 207 14.91 -4.41 29.09
CA ALA A 207 15.46 -3.46 30.06
C ALA A 207 14.84 -2.06 29.87
N MET A 208 14.68 -1.63 28.62
CA MET A 208 14.01 -0.36 28.27
C MET A 208 12.54 -0.34 28.69
N SER A 209 11.77 -1.41 28.46
CA SER A 209 10.35 -1.42 28.82
C SER A 209 10.12 -1.32 30.34
N ARG A 210 11.12 -1.64 31.16
CA ARG A 210 11.06 -1.39 32.61
C ARG A 210 11.15 0.10 32.90
N PHE A 211 12.01 0.84 32.20
CA PHE A 211 12.08 2.31 32.33
C PHE A 211 10.79 3.01 31.92
N SER A 212 10.04 2.49 30.94
CA SER A 212 8.73 3.06 30.55
C SER A 212 7.56 2.62 31.44
N ARG A 213 7.79 1.74 32.43
CA ARG A 213 6.76 1.31 33.40
C ARG A 213 6.76 2.14 34.69
N TYR A 214 7.82 2.89 34.98
CA TYR A 214 7.94 3.78 36.15
C TYR A 214 7.28 5.14 35.92
N ASP A 215 6.04 5.15 35.42
CA ASP A 215 5.31 6.39 35.13
C ASP A 215 3.79 6.18 35.30
N THR A 216 3.43 5.35 36.27
CA THR A 216 2.05 5.12 36.71
C THR A 216 1.59 6.25 37.63
N ASP A 217 0.27 6.47 37.72
CA ASP A 217 -0.32 7.51 38.60
C ASP A 217 0.16 7.39 40.06
N GLU A 218 0.48 6.17 40.49
CA GLU A 218 0.99 5.82 41.83
C GLU A 218 2.29 6.55 42.21
N GLU A 219 3.15 6.90 41.25
CA GLU A 219 4.41 7.62 41.49
C GLU A 219 4.27 9.15 41.34
N ARG A 220 3.17 9.64 40.75
CA ARG A 220 2.92 11.08 40.50
C ARG A 220 2.01 11.73 41.53
N LEU A 221 1.14 10.94 42.14
CA LEU A 221 0.21 11.43 43.16
C LEU A 221 0.92 11.45 44.52
N PRO A 222 0.54 12.37 45.43
CA PRO A 222 0.96 12.30 46.82
C PRO A 222 0.71 10.91 47.41
N GLU A 223 1.58 10.47 48.32
CA GLU A 223 1.49 9.15 48.94
C GLU A 223 0.11 8.92 49.56
N GLY A 224 -0.61 7.90 49.09
CA GLY A 224 -1.96 7.56 49.54
C GLY A 224 -3.10 8.07 48.65
N MET A 225 -2.80 8.83 47.59
CA MET A 225 -3.81 9.37 46.68
C MET A 225 -3.93 8.55 45.40
N GLU A 226 -5.17 8.29 44.96
CA GLU A 226 -5.50 7.44 43.82
C GLU A 226 -6.49 8.17 42.90
N ARG A 227 -6.31 8.09 41.58
CA ARG A 227 -7.28 8.63 40.61
C ARG A 227 -8.49 7.71 40.55
N VAL A 228 -9.69 8.25 40.75
CA VAL A 228 -10.94 7.47 40.86
C VAL A 228 -11.99 7.83 39.80
N GLY A 229 -11.78 8.90 39.03
CA GLY A 229 -12.73 9.29 37.99
C GLY A 229 -12.17 10.31 37.00
N TYR A 230 -12.84 10.39 35.86
CA TYR A 230 -12.66 11.43 34.87
C TYR A 230 -14.04 11.83 34.32
N ASP A 231 -14.34 13.12 34.38
CA ASP A 231 -15.50 13.71 33.75
C ASP A 231 -15.10 14.31 32.40
N ALA A 232 -15.58 13.69 31.32
CA ALA A 232 -15.26 14.10 29.96
C ALA A 232 -15.94 15.41 29.55
N ASP A 233 -17.07 15.77 30.16
CA ASP A 233 -17.81 17.00 29.83
C ASP A 233 -17.09 18.22 30.39
N SER A 234 -16.56 18.12 31.61
CA SER A 234 -15.79 19.18 32.27
C SER A 234 -14.27 19.05 32.11
N GLN A 235 -13.79 17.95 31.53
CA GLN A 235 -12.36 17.60 31.45
C GLN A 235 -11.65 17.62 32.81
N THR A 236 -12.32 17.10 33.84
CA THR A 236 -11.88 17.15 35.24
C THR A 236 -11.53 15.76 35.74
N TYR A 237 -10.39 15.60 36.40
CA TYR A 237 -10.00 14.36 37.07
C TYR A 237 -10.38 14.39 38.55
N THR A 238 -10.95 13.30 39.04
CA THR A 238 -11.27 13.10 40.45
C THR A 238 -10.27 12.15 41.09
N PHE A 239 -9.75 12.55 42.24
CA PHE A 239 -8.80 11.79 43.05
C PHE A 239 -9.39 11.52 44.43
N ARG A 240 -9.06 10.37 45.00
CA ARG A 240 -9.40 9.98 46.38
C ARG A 240 -8.11 9.86 47.17
N ASP A 241 -8.04 10.57 48.28
CA ASP A 241 -6.92 10.50 49.21
C ASP A 241 -7.11 9.36 50.24
N ALA A 242 -6.06 9.00 50.98
CA ALA A 242 -6.06 7.92 51.98
C ALA A 242 -7.04 8.19 53.14
N ASP A 243 -7.39 9.45 53.39
CA ASP A 243 -8.41 9.86 54.35
C ASP A 243 -9.85 9.74 53.82
N GLY A 244 -10.02 9.33 52.56
CA GLY A 244 -11.30 9.19 51.86
C GLY A 244 -11.85 10.51 51.28
N SER A 245 -11.08 11.60 51.34
CA SER A 245 -11.47 12.88 50.75
C SER A 245 -11.30 12.90 49.24
N TYR A 246 -12.16 13.67 48.57
CA TYR A 246 -12.15 13.81 47.11
C TYR A 246 -11.53 15.14 46.70
N TRP A 247 -10.77 15.09 45.61
CA TRP A 247 -10.04 16.21 45.05
C TRP A 247 -10.22 16.25 43.53
N GLU A 248 -10.25 17.46 42.97
CA GLU A 248 -10.46 17.67 41.54
C GLU A 248 -9.32 18.49 40.92
N SER A 249 -8.97 18.17 39.68
CA SER A 249 -8.06 18.99 38.88
C SER A 249 -8.77 20.23 38.35
N ALA A 250 -8.01 21.22 37.85
CA ALA A 250 -8.61 22.26 37.02
C ALA A 250 -9.12 21.65 35.68
N PRO A 251 -10.22 22.17 35.11
CA PRO A 251 -10.71 21.74 33.80
C PRO A 251 -9.62 21.75 32.72
N GLY A 252 -9.53 20.66 31.94
CA GLY A 252 -8.60 20.53 30.82
C GLY A 252 -7.11 20.42 31.22
N ASN A 253 -6.79 20.41 32.52
CA ASN A 253 -5.42 20.36 33.01
C ASN A 253 -5.10 18.98 33.58
N GLN A 254 -4.07 18.35 33.01
CA GLN A 254 -3.52 17.09 33.52
C GLN A 254 -2.54 17.32 34.69
N TYR A 255 -2.05 18.56 34.89
CA TYR A 255 -1.08 18.94 35.91
C TYR A 255 -1.51 20.27 36.56
N GLY A 256 -1.36 20.39 37.88
CA GLY A 256 -1.69 21.61 38.60
C GLY A 256 -2.06 21.36 40.06
N HIS A 257 -2.51 22.40 40.74
CA HIS A 257 -3.05 22.28 42.09
C HIS A 257 -4.38 21.53 42.07
N LEU A 258 -4.52 20.55 42.98
CA LEU A 258 -5.78 19.87 43.23
C LEU A 258 -6.62 20.68 44.21
N THR A 259 -7.90 20.84 43.91
CA THR A 259 -8.85 21.52 44.79
C THR A 259 -9.70 20.49 45.51
N LYS A 260 -9.87 20.64 46.82
CA LYS A 260 -10.70 19.72 47.60
C LYS A 260 -12.15 19.93 47.22
N VAL A 261 -12.87 18.85 46.90
CA VAL A 261 -14.28 18.89 46.56
C VAL A 261 -15.07 19.35 47.79
N GLY A 262 -15.50 20.61 47.80
CA GLY A 262 -16.19 21.25 48.93
C GLY A 262 -15.80 22.72 49.21
N GLU A 263 -14.73 23.24 48.62
CA GLU A 263 -14.39 24.68 48.66
C GLU A 263 -14.82 25.38 47.36
N ALA A 264 -15.52 26.52 47.48
CA ALA A 264 -16.08 27.25 46.36
C ALA A 264 -15.01 27.88 45.45
N HIS A 265 -15.18 27.74 44.13
CA HIS A 265 -14.32 28.33 43.11
C HIS A 265 -14.40 29.87 43.09
N PRO A 266 -13.27 30.59 42.89
CA PRO A 266 -13.28 31.93 42.30
C PRO A 266 -13.56 31.81 40.80
N GLU A 267 -14.57 32.53 40.32
CA GLU A 267 -14.97 32.61 38.91
C GLU A 267 -13.82 33.09 38.02
N ALA A 268 -13.56 32.37 36.93
CA ALA A 268 -12.66 32.80 35.85
C ALA A 268 -13.39 32.71 34.50
N GLU A 269 -13.77 33.89 34.03
CA GLU A 269 -14.08 34.37 32.67
C GLU A 269 -14.39 33.36 31.56
N GLU A 270 -15.66 33.37 31.14
CA GLU A 270 -16.17 32.77 29.91
C GLU A 270 -15.51 33.39 28.67
N THR A 271 -14.93 32.55 27.81
CA THR A 271 -14.74 32.88 26.39
C THR A 271 -15.58 31.92 25.56
N GLU A 272 -16.39 32.51 24.68
CA GLU A 272 -17.52 31.94 23.96
C GLU A 272 -17.23 30.62 23.24
N GLY A 273 -18.14 29.66 23.43
CA GLY A 273 -18.16 28.36 22.80
C GLY A 273 -18.34 28.42 21.27
N PHE A 274 -17.39 27.84 20.56
CA PHE A 274 -17.55 27.51 19.14
C PHE A 274 -18.41 26.24 19.04
N LEU A 275 -19.69 26.41 18.68
CA LEU A 275 -20.63 25.33 18.40
C LEU A 275 -20.03 24.29 17.44
N MET A 276 -19.75 23.10 17.95
CA MET A 276 -19.48 21.90 17.16
C MET A 276 -20.72 21.56 16.33
N SER A 277 -20.70 21.91 15.05
CA SER A 277 -21.68 21.43 14.09
C SER A 277 -21.55 19.91 13.95
N ASP A 278 -22.65 19.20 14.20
CA ASP A 278 -22.91 17.81 13.87
C ASP A 278 -22.29 17.43 12.51
N GLN A 279 -21.13 16.75 12.54
CA GLN A 279 -20.47 16.23 11.33
C GLN A 279 -21.25 15.00 10.87
N ARG A 280 -22.34 15.22 10.14
CA ARG A 280 -22.86 14.21 9.21
C ARG A 280 -21.72 13.81 8.28
N GLN A 281 -21.28 12.56 8.40
CA GLN A 281 -20.37 11.97 7.41
C GLN A 281 -20.95 12.22 6.01
N PRO A 282 -20.18 12.81 5.08
CA PRO A 282 -20.65 12.98 3.72
C PRO A 282 -20.86 11.59 3.14
N ARG A 283 -22.11 11.26 2.82
CA ARG A 283 -22.50 10.02 2.13
C ARG A 283 -21.70 9.99 0.82
N MET A 284 -20.71 9.11 0.75
CA MET A 284 -19.85 9.00 -0.42
C MET A 284 -20.72 8.81 -1.66
N SER A 285 -20.48 9.63 -2.70
CA SER A 285 -21.15 9.46 -3.98
C SER A 285 -20.82 8.07 -4.51
N TRP A 286 -21.83 7.28 -4.89
CA TRP A 286 -21.66 5.92 -5.44
C TRP A 286 -20.66 5.89 -6.60
N MET A 287 -20.50 7.02 -7.31
CA MET A 287 -19.53 7.19 -8.39
C MET A 287 -18.07 7.07 -7.92
N ALA A 288 -17.75 7.36 -6.65
CA ALA A 288 -16.42 7.21 -6.08
C ALA A 288 -16.07 5.74 -5.78
N GLU A 289 -17.05 4.94 -5.37
CA GLU A 289 -16.91 3.49 -5.15
C GLU A 289 -16.86 2.69 -6.46
N MET A 290 -17.48 3.20 -7.53
CA MET A 290 -17.50 2.54 -8.84
C MET A 290 -16.27 2.79 -9.72
N LYS A 291 -15.42 3.78 -9.40
CA LYS A 291 -14.21 4.09 -10.20
C LYS A 291 -13.21 2.92 -10.36
N PRO A 292 -12.95 2.08 -9.35
CA PRO A 292 -12.11 0.89 -9.52
C PRO A 292 -12.71 -0.11 -10.51
N PHE A 293 -14.04 -0.28 -10.52
CA PHE A 293 -14.75 -1.13 -11.46
C PHE A 293 -14.69 -0.59 -12.89
N LEU A 294 -14.70 0.74 -13.06
CA LEU A 294 -14.55 1.39 -14.37
C LEU A 294 -13.16 1.11 -14.98
N ASN A 295 -12.10 1.19 -14.18
CA ASN A 295 -10.74 0.87 -14.61
C ASN A 295 -10.59 -0.62 -14.96
N PHE A 296 -11.21 -1.50 -14.17
CA PHE A 296 -11.23 -2.93 -14.44
C PHE A 296 -12.00 -3.26 -15.73
N LEU A 297 -13.15 -2.62 -15.95
CA LEU A 297 -13.93 -2.75 -17.19
C LEU A 297 -13.15 -2.23 -18.40
N MET A 298 -12.41 -1.13 -18.27
CA MET A 298 -11.55 -0.62 -19.33
C MET A 298 -10.45 -1.62 -19.69
N LEU A 299 -9.81 -2.27 -18.71
CA LEU A 299 -8.82 -3.32 -18.97
C LEU A 299 -9.44 -4.54 -19.65
N ILE A 300 -10.63 -4.95 -19.22
CA ILE A 300 -11.40 -6.02 -19.90
C ILE A 300 -11.65 -5.63 -21.35
N ILE A 301 -12.17 -4.43 -21.61
CA ILE A 301 -12.42 -3.94 -22.97
C ILE A 301 -11.13 -3.92 -23.79
N LEU A 302 -10.02 -3.41 -23.25
CA LEU A 302 -8.73 -3.37 -23.94
C LEU A 302 -8.19 -4.77 -24.24
N SER A 303 -8.35 -5.71 -23.30
CA SER A 303 -7.96 -7.12 -23.48
C SER A 303 -8.84 -7.81 -24.53
N LEU A 304 -10.14 -7.53 -24.54
CA LEU A 304 -11.08 -8.03 -25.53
C LEU A 304 -10.77 -7.43 -26.91
N VAL A 305 -10.49 -6.13 -27.01
CA VAL A 305 -10.08 -5.49 -28.27
C VAL A 305 -8.78 -6.08 -28.80
N LEU A 306 -7.77 -6.30 -27.94
CA LEU A 306 -6.53 -6.98 -28.33
C LEU A 306 -6.77 -8.41 -28.76
N LEU A 307 -7.65 -9.14 -28.07
CA LEU A 307 -8.04 -10.50 -28.41
C LEU A 307 -8.79 -10.55 -29.74
N PHE A 308 -9.76 -9.66 -29.98
CA PHE A 308 -10.48 -9.53 -31.26
C PHE A 308 -9.57 -9.05 -32.38
N TRP A 309 -8.60 -8.19 -32.11
CA TRP A 309 -7.58 -7.79 -33.09
C TRP A 309 -6.63 -8.96 -33.41
N PHE A 310 -6.24 -9.75 -32.41
CA PHE A 310 -5.38 -10.93 -32.57
C PHE A 310 -6.11 -12.07 -33.30
N LEU A 311 -7.37 -12.33 -32.96
CA LEU A 311 -8.23 -13.34 -33.60
C LEU A 311 -8.73 -12.88 -34.97
N GLY A 312 -8.95 -11.58 -35.16
CA GLY A 312 -9.31 -10.93 -36.42
C GLY A 312 -8.12 -10.73 -37.37
N ARG A 313 -6.90 -11.08 -36.94
CA ARG A 313 -5.70 -11.12 -37.76
C ARG A 313 -5.65 -12.36 -38.68
N LYS A 314 -6.81 -12.89 -39.07
CA LYS A 314 -6.92 -13.85 -40.17
C LYS A 314 -6.97 -13.07 -41.49
N THR A 315 -5.82 -13.14 -42.18
CA THR A 315 -5.62 -13.04 -43.63
C THR A 315 -6.15 -11.79 -44.33
N SER A 316 -5.21 -10.94 -44.75
CA SER A 316 -5.43 -9.96 -45.83
C SER A 316 -6.04 -10.68 -47.05
N PRO A 317 -7.10 -10.18 -47.71
CA PRO A 317 -7.77 -10.90 -48.80
C PRO A 317 -7.01 -10.91 -50.14
N ASP A 318 -5.75 -10.49 -50.18
CA ASP A 318 -5.10 -10.13 -51.45
C ASP A 318 -3.66 -10.66 -51.59
N GLU A 319 -3.44 -11.91 -51.15
CA GLU A 319 -2.25 -12.66 -51.53
C GLU A 319 -2.68 -13.83 -52.42
N ARG A 320 -2.96 -13.53 -53.69
CA ARG A 320 -3.09 -14.54 -54.74
C ARG A 320 -1.75 -15.23 -54.92
N ILE A 321 -1.56 -16.33 -54.22
CA ILE A 321 -0.53 -17.32 -54.54
C ILE A 321 -0.80 -17.78 -55.97
N PRO A 322 0.15 -17.71 -56.91
CA PRO A 322 -0.05 -18.28 -58.23
C PRO A 322 -0.05 -19.81 -58.10
N ILE A 323 -1.23 -20.42 -58.21
CA ILE A 323 -1.40 -21.88 -58.17
C ILE A 323 -1.02 -22.42 -59.56
N PRO A 324 -0.18 -23.48 -59.65
CA PRO A 324 0.26 -24.06 -60.92
C PRO A 324 -0.92 -24.52 -61.78
N ASP A 325 -0.85 -24.25 -63.08
CA ASP A 325 -1.82 -24.73 -64.06
C ASP A 325 -1.91 -26.27 -64.04
N CYS A 326 -3.14 -26.78 -64.15
CA CYS A 326 -3.41 -28.21 -64.21
C CYS A 326 -2.49 -28.93 -65.22
N PRO A 327 -2.05 -30.18 -64.93
CA PRO A 327 -1.18 -30.93 -65.83
C PRO A 327 -1.74 -31.02 -67.27
N GLU A 328 -0.86 -31.14 -68.27
CA GLU A 328 -1.27 -31.24 -69.68
C GLU A 328 -2.38 -32.30 -69.90
N GLY A 329 -3.45 -31.90 -70.60
CA GLY A 329 -4.62 -32.75 -70.84
C GLY A 329 -5.70 -32.71 -69.76
N THR A 330 -5.56 -31.84 -68.75
CA THR A 330 -6.61 -31.55 -67.75
C THR A 330 -6.98 -30.07 -67.73
N THR A 331 -8.21 -29.77 -67.32
CA THR A 331 -8.75 -28.43 -67.12
C THR A 331 -9.22 -28.27 -65.68
N GLY A 332 -9.19 -27.04 -65.15
CA GLY A 332 -9.70 -26.76 -63.82
C GLY A 332 -11.22 -26.75 -63.78
N TYR A 333 -11.79 -27.52 -62.86
CA TYR A 333 -13.19 -27.50 -62.46
C TYR A 333 -13.31 -26.82 -61.10
N ASN A 334 -14.17 -25.82 -60.99
CA ASN A 334 -14.45 -25.16 -59.71
C ASN A 334 -15.59 -25.90 -59.00
N VAL A 335 -15.33 -26.34 -57.78
CA VAL A 335 -16.28 -27.08 -56.94
C VAL A 335 -17.49 -26.22 -56.63
N GLN A 336 -18.68 -26.76 -56.87
CA GLN A 336 -19.95 -26.11 -56.58
C GLN A 336 -20.57 -26.66 -55.29
N GLN A 337 -21.58 -25.96 -54.78
CA GLN A 337 -22.32 -26.40 -53.61
C GLN A 337 -22.98 -27.76 -53.86
N GLY A 338 -22.64 -28.75 -53.02
CA GLY A 338 -23.17 -30.12 -53.11
C GLY A 338 -22.30 -31.08 -53.91
N ASP A 339 -21.17 -30.63 -54.45
CA ASP A 339 -20.21 -31.52 -55.06
C ASP A 339 -19.47 -32.39 -54.04
N THR A 340 -19.12 -33.58 -54.49
CA THR A 340 -18.26 -34.53 -53.80
C THR A 340 -17.22 -35.04 -54.80
N CYS A 341 -16.06 -35.52 -54.35
CA CYS A 341 -15.12 -36.18 -55.25
C CYS A 341 -15.78 -37.28 -56.10
N TRP A 342 -16.76 -37.97 -55.54
CA TRP A 342 -17.53 -38.99 -56.26
C TRP A 342 -18.41 -38.40 -57.37
N SER A 343 -19.13 -37.30 -57.12
CA SER A 343 -19.96 -36.65 -58.15
C SER A 343 -19.10 -36.06 -59.28
N ILE A 344 -17.99 -35.42 -58.93
CA ILE A 344 -17.05 -34.82 -59.89
C ILE A 344 -16.38 -35.90 -60.74
N ALA A 345 -15.87 -36.97 -60.11
CA ALA A 345 -15.24 -38.08 -60.84
C ALA A 345 -16.24 -38.75 -61.80
N LYS A 346 -17.44 -39.06 -61.30
CA LYS A 346 -18.50 -39.70 -62.11
C LYS A 346 -18.93 -38.84 -63.29
N HIS A 347 -19.08 -37.53 -63.10
CA HIS A 347 -19.48 -36.61 -64.17
C HIS A 347 -18.41 -36.46 -65.27
N ASN A 348 -17.15 -36.70 -64.92
CA ASN A 348 -16.00 -36.63 -65.82
C ASN A 348 -15.48 -38.01 -66.27
N GLY A 349 -16.23 -39.08 -66.00
CA GLY A 349 -15.88 -40.44 -66.43
C GLY A 349 -14.63 -41.03 -65.76
N LEU A 350 -14.28 -40.55 -64.56
CA LEU A 350 -13.14 -41.02 -63.77
C LEU A 350 -13.60 -41.85 -62.57
N SER A 351 -12.70 -42.70 -62.07
CA SER A 351 -12.80 -43.21 -60.70
C SER A 351 -12.32 -42.14 -59.70
N VAL A 352 -12.76 -42.22 -58.44
CA VAL A 352 -12.28 -41.30 -57.38
C VAL A 352 -10.76 -41.46 -57.16
N GLU A 353 -10.24 -42.68 -57.29
CA GLU A 353 -8.81 -42.95 -57.19
C GLU A 353 -8.01 -42.25 -58.32
N ASP A 354 -8.53 -42.26 -59.54
CA ASP A 354 -7.88 -41.56 -60.67
C ASP A 354 -7.97 -40.04 -60.55
N LEU A 355 -9.04 -39.52 -59.93
CA LEU A 355 -9.17 -38.11 -59.61
C LEU A 355 -8.12 -37.67 -58.59
N LEU A 356 -7.92 -38.45 -57.52
CA LEU A 356 -6.91 -38.20 -56.48
C LEU A 356 -5.48 -38.34 -57.03
N LYS A 357 -5.21 -39.31 -57.91
CA LYS A 357 -3.89 -39.45 -58.58
C LYS A 357 -3.51 -38.20 -59.38
N LYS A 358 -4.49 -37.52 -59.96
CA LYS A 358 -4.28 -36.30 -60.77
C LYS A 358 -4.27 -35.02 -59.92
N ASN A 359 -4.69 -35.09 -58.66
CA ASN A 359 -4.79 -33.97 -57.74
C ASN A 359 -4.22 -34.41 -56.38
N ALA A 360 -2.89 -34.50 -56.30
CA ALA A 360 -2.20 -35.09 -55.15
C ALA A 360 -2.51 -34.39 -53.81
N ASP A 361 -2.85 -33.09 -53.85
CA ASP A 361 -3.16 -32.27 -52.68
C ASP A 361 -4.67 -32.17 -52.39
N LEU A 362 -5.52 -32.88 -53.15
CA LEU A 362 -6.97 -32.84 -52.97
C LEU A 362 -7.41 -33.77 -51.84
N ASP A 363 -8.01 -33.17 -50.80
CA ASP A 363 -8.69 -33.92 -49.74
C ASP A 363 -10.20 -33.99 -50.01
N CYS A 364 -10.71 -35.20 -50.21
CA CYS A 364 -12.13 -35.44 -50.52
C CYS A 364 -13.06 -35.25 -49.32
N GLU A 365 -12.55 -35.27 -48.08
CA GLU A 365 -13.34 -35.02 -46.87
C GLU A 365 -13.42 -33.53 -46.53
N ALA A 366 -12.52 -32.72 -47.07
CA ALA A 366 -12.39 -31.29 -46.80
C ALA A 366 -12.68 -30.39 -48.02
N LEU A 367 -13.44 -30.89 -48.99
CA LEU A 367 -13.75 -30.17 -50.23
C LEU A 367 -14.59 -28.91 -49.98
N MET A 368 -14.08 -27.74 -50.38
CA MET A 368 -14.72 -26.44 -50.20
C MET A 368 -15.27 -25.88 -51.52
N ILE A 369 -16.27 -24.99 -51.43
CA ILE A 369 -16.79 -24.26 -52.59
C ILE A 369 -15.67 -23.39 -53.16
N ASP A 370 -15.59 -23.33 -54.50
CA ASP A 370 -14.54 -22.65 -55.29
C ASP A 370 -13.14 -23.29 -55.23
N ASP A 371 -12.99 -24.46 -54.62
CA ASP A 371 -11.79 -25.28 -54.80
C ASP A 371 -11.62 -25.66 -56.27
N ARG A 372 -10.37 -25.70 -56.74
CA ARG A 372 -10.04 -26.01 -58.13
C ARG A 372 -9.53 -27.45 -58.25
N VAL A 373 -10.28 -28.28 -58.96
CA VAL A 373 -9.98 -29.69 -59.21
C VAL A 373 -9.63 -29.90 -60.68
N CYS A 374 -8.49 -30.52 -60.97
CA CYS A 374 -8.09 -30.82 -62.35
C CYS A 374 -8.82 -32.07 -62.86
N VAL A 375 -9.63 -31.89 -63.90
CA VAL A 375 -10.42 -32.94 -64.57
C VAL A 375 -10.03 -33.07 -66.06
N PRO A 376 -10.27 -34.21 -66.73
CA PRO A 376 -9.90 -34.39 -68.13
C PRO A 376 -10.62 -33.42 -69.05
N VAL A 377 -9.96 -32.95 -70.11
CA VAL A 377 -10.63 -32.17 -71.16
C VAL A 377 -11.61 -33.07 -71.91
N LYS A 378 -12.92 -32.79 -71.81
CA LYS A 378 -13.93 -33.47 -72.64
C LYS A 378 -13.66 -33.11 -74.11
N LYS A 379 -13.35 -34.11 -74.95
CA LYS A 379 -13.42 -33.94 -76.40
C LYS A 379 -14.90 -33.85 -76.77
N GLU A 380 -15.36 -32.69 -77.21
CA GLU A 380 -16.66 -32.59 -77.87
C GLU A 380 -16.64 -33.49 -79.11
N PRO A 381 -17.70 -34.27 -79.38
CA PRO A 381 -17.83 -34.97 -80.65
C PRO A 381 -17.96 -33.92 -81.76
N VAL A 382 -17.00 -33.94 -82.69
CA VAL A 382 -17.10 -33.21 -83.96
C VAL A 382 -18.28 -33.81 -84.72
N ASP A 383 -19.35 -33.04 -84.88
CA ASP A 383 -20.50 -33.42 -85.71
C ASP A 383 -20.02 -33.59 -87.17
N PRO A 384 -20.38 -34.68 -87.87
CA PRO A 384 -19.93 -34.97 -89.24
C PRO A 384 -20.52 -34.07 -90.33
#